data_AF-A0ABD3PYZ3-F1
#
_entry.id   AF-A0ABD3PYZ3-F1
#
_cell.length_a   1.000
_cell.length_b   1.000
_cell.length_c   1.000
_cell.angle_alpha   90.00
_cell.angle_beta   90.00
_cell.angle_gamma   90.00
#
_symmetry.space_group_name_H-M   'P 1'
#
loop_
_entity.id
_entity.type
_entity.pdbx_description
1 polymer ?
#
loop_
_entity_poly.entity_id
_entity_poly.type
_entity_poly.pdbx_seq_one_letter_code
_entity_poly.pdbx_strand_id
1 'polypeptide(L)'
;MSFHLLYSVHTNYLNQFPCDVIIFYDSSSPPTIKIQNELSANLPQLKFRELSGQWWELPYNLDAKFHHKWKRPKYSIGYRHMMRWFAILIWPYLENEGYSHVMRLDDDSYIHSKIDYNLFDYMRNNKRKYGFRQPVRDSGVGRGYDAVVNNYLAEHPNATTEEMIDRYNTASRRVGFYNNFFIADIGFFTSEPVKGLLKAIDESKLIYTERTGDLVIHSTAVRLFARPDEIHWFRDFTYEHMTLCRMETCGRAESRINYKGCPENGGVSRGLGVYTDNEWKAFATNIQVQFNASCEVEVDWNFIGADDSVRDCEVKSRRACSDLLETLSVTNGSVREYGWRTTQAT
;
A
#
# COMPACT_ATOMS: atom_id res chain seq x y z
N MET A 1 2.52 -6.16 -16.68
CA MET A 1 1.23 -6.62 -16.17
C MET A 1 1.19 -8.14 -16.12
N SER A 2 1.02 -8.71 -14.93
CA SER A 2 0.97 -10.15 -14.75
C SER A 2 -0.46 -10.67 -14.97
N PHE A 3 -0.68 -11.49 -16.00
CA PHE A 3 -1.94 -12.23 -16.18
C PHE A 3 -2.30 -13.04 -14.92
N HIS A 4 -1.28 -13.46 -14.16
CA HIS A 4 -1.44 -14.21 -12.91
C HIS A 4 -2.12 -13.37 -11.81
N LEU A 5 -1.89 -12.06 -11.74
CA LEU A 5 -2.56 -11.20 -10.76
C LEU A 5 -4.05 -11.20 -11.02
N LEU A 6 -4.43 -10.89 -12.26
CA LEU A 6 -5.82 -10.81 -12.69
C LEU A 6 -6.52 -12.15 -12.50
N TYR A 7 -5.83 -13.26 -12.81
CA TYR A 7 -6.33 -14.60 -12.53
C TYR A 7 -6.52 -14.87 -11.03
N SER A 8 -5.57 -14.46 -10.19
CA SER A 8 -5.64 -14.66 -8.73
C SER A 8 -6.85 -13.94 -8.12
N VAL A 9 -7.05 -12.67 -8.48
CA VAL A 9 -8.16 -11.84 -7.99
C VAL A 9 -9.49 -12.32 -8.54
N HIS A 10 -9.52 -12.74 -9.80
CA HIS A 10 -10.72 -13.31 -10.40
C HIS A 10 -11.15 -14.59 -9.71
N THR A 11 -10.20 -15.52 -9.55
CA THR A 11 -10.42 -16.82 -8.94
C THR A 11 -10.88 -16.67 -7.50
N ASN A 12 -10.27 -15.76 -6.73
CA ASN A 12 -10.45 -15.69 -5.29
C ASN A 12 -11.45 -14.63 -4.81
N TYR A 13 -11.91 -13.72 -5.69
CA TYR A 13 -12.84 -12.66 -5.31
C TYR A 13 -13.88 -12.34 -6.40
N LEU A 14 -13.46 -11.93 -7.60
CA LEU A 14 -14.40 -11.33 -8.59
C LEU A 14 -15.44 -12.31 -9.15
N ASN A 15 -15.15 -13.61 -9.15
CA ASN A 15 -16.13 -14.65 -9.51
C ASN A 15 -17.39 -14.62 -8.63
N GLN A 16 -17.23 -14.27 -7.35
CA GLN A 16 -18.33 -14.23 -6.39
C GLN A 16 -18.84 -12.79 -6.19
N PHE A 17 -17.94 -11.81 -6.23
CA PHE A 17 -18.26 -10.40 -6.02
C PHE A 17 -17.79 -9.56 -7.21
N PRO A 18 -18.55 -9.58 -8.33
CA PRO A 18 -18.29 -8.75 -9.50
C PRO A 18 -18.13 -7.26 -9.14
N CYS A 19 -16.99 -6.67 -9.51
CA CYS A 19 -16.81 -5.22 -9.55
C CYS A 19 -15.90 -4.81 -10.71
N ASP A 20 -15.96 -3.52 -11.07
CA ASP A 20 -15.04 -2.95 -12.06
C ASP A 20 -13.58 -3.17 -11.66
N VAL A 21 -12.76 -3.55 -12.64
CA VAL A 21 -11.31 -3.63 -12.50
C VAL A 21 -10.72 -2.59 -13.44
N ILE A 22 -9.99 -1.61 -12.88
CA ILE A 22 -9.43 -0.51 -13.68
C ILE A 22 -7.92 -0.66 -13.77
N ILE A 23 -7.42 -0.74 -14.99
CA ILE A 23 -6.00 -0.67 -15.30
C ILE A 23 -5.68 0.75 -15.73
N PHE A 24 -4.86 1.42 -14.93
CA PHE A 24 -4.26 2.69 -15.30
C PHE A 24 -2.94 2.46 -16.05
N TYR A 25 -2.72 3.21 -17.12
CA TYR A 25 -1.47 3.20 -17.87
C TYR A 25 -1.12 4.61 -18.34
N ASP A 26 0.16 4.89 -18.59
CA ASP A 26 0.57 6.14 -19.21
C ASP A 26 0.81 5.99 -20.71
N SER A 27 0.87 7.12 -21.41
CA SER A 27 1.06 7.15 -22.87
C SER A 27 2.44 6.69 -23.34
N SER A 28 3.41 6.52 -22.44
CA SER A 28 4.77 6.09 -22.80
C SER A 28 4.86 4.60 -23.10
N SER A 29 3.92 3.80 -22.58
CA SER A 29 3.88 2.35 -22.81
C SER A 29 2.44 1.82 -22.77
N PRO A 30 1.59 2.19 -23.75
CA PRO A 30 0.20 1.79 -23.75
C PRO A 30 0.04 0.28 -24.00
N PRO A 31 -0.97 -0.38 -23.40
CA PRO A 31 -1.28 -1.77 -23.69
C PRO A 31 -1.77 -1.90 -25.14
N THR A 32 -1.26 -2.89 -25.86
CA THR A 32 -1.68 -3.14 -27.25
C THR A 32 -3.15 -3.55 -27.29
N ILE A 33 -3.84 -3.27 -28.40
CA ILE A 33 -5.24 -3.70 -28.63
C ILE A 33 -5.37 -5.22 -28.45
N LYS A 34 -4.36 -5.99 -28.87
CA LYS A 34 -4.31 -7.44 -28.68
C LYS A 34 -4.36 -7.81 -27.19
N ILE A 35 -3.50 -7.22 -26.36
CA ILE A 35 -3.47 -7.48 -24.91
C ILE A 35 -4.79 -7.05 -24.26
N GLN A 36 -5.34 -5.89 -24.65
CA GLN A 36 -6.62 -5.43 -24.14
C GLN A 36 -7.74 -6.42 -24.46
N ASN A 37 -7.83 -6.89 -25.70
CA ASN A 37 -8.83 -7.86 -26.13
C ASN A 37 -8.68 -9.22 -25.40
N GLU A 38 -7.45 -9.71 -25.26
CA GLU A 38 -7.17 -10.98 -24.55
C GLU A 38 -7.57 -10.92 -23.07
N LEU A 39 -7.28 -9.79 -22.40
CA LEU A 39 -7.62 -9.60 -21.00
C LEU A 39 -9.12 -9.40 -20.80
N SER A 40 -9.74 -8.54 -21.61
CA SER A 40 -11.17 -8.23 -21.51
C SER A 40 -12.06 -9.43 -21.89
N ALA A 41 -11.59 -10.35 -22.73
CA ALA A 41 -12.32 -11.58 -23.06
C ALA A 41 -12.54 -12.47 -21.83
N ASN A 42 -11.60 -12.48 -20.90
CA ASN A 42 -11.67 -13.28 -19.67
C ASN A 42 -12.21 -12.48 -18.48
N LEU A 43 -12.24 -11.14 -18.58
CA LEU A 43 -12.65 -10.22 -17.52
C LEU A 43 -13.51 -9.10 -18.12
N PRO A 44 -14.83 -9.31 -18.29
CA PRO A 44 -15.69 -8.30 -18.92
C PRO A 44 -15.81 -6.99 -18.12
N GLN A 45 -15.43 -7.01 -16.83
CA GLN A 45 -15.41 -5.84 -15.96
C GLN A 45 -14.11 -5.04 -16.05
N LEU A 46 -13.16 -5.48 -16.88
CA LEU A 46 -11.87 -4.83 -17.06
C LEU A 46 -12.02 -3.56 -17.89
N LYS A 47 -11.50 -2.46 -17.35
CA LYS A 47 -11.48 -1.14 -17.95
C LYS A 47 -10.04 -0.66 -18.03
N PHE A 48 -9.67 -0.09 -19.17
CA PHE A 48 -8.38 0.57 -19.34
C PHE A 48 -8.58 2.09 -19.26
N ARG A 49 -7.66 2.78 -18.60
CA ARG A 49 -7.65 4.24 -18.43
C ARG A 49 -6.25 4.78 -18.67
N GLU A 50 -6.12 5.60 -19.71
CA GLU A 50 -4.88 6.34 -19.93
C GLU A 50 -4.79 7.50 -18.94
N LEU A 51 -3.64 7.64 -18.29
CA LEU A 51 -3.29 8.79 -17.47
C LEU A 51 -2.49 9.76 -18.33
N SER A 52 -3.03 10.96 -18.54
CA SER A 52 -2.41 12.02 -19.34
C SER A 52 -2.83 13.41 -18.83
N GLY A 53 -2.11 14.45 -19.28
CA GLY A 53 -2.34 15.84 -18.88
C GLY A 53 -2.30 16.00 -17.36
N GLN A 54 -3.30 16.67 -16.78
CA GLN A 54 -3.40 16.95 -15.34
C GLN A 54 -3.25 15.71 -14.43
N TRP A 55 -3.55 14.51 -14.96
CA TRP A 55 -3.48 13.25 -14.23
C TRP A 55 -2.10 12.59 -14.24
N TRP A 56 -1.19 12.99 -15.15
CA TRP A 56 0.12 12.37 -15.33
C TRP A 56 1.19 13.35 -15.85
N GLU A 57 1.29 14.52 -15.22
CA GLU A 57 2.28 15.53 -15.59
C GLU A 57 3.04 16.08 -14.37
N LEU A 58 4.14 16.78 -14.65
CA LEU A 58 4.91 17.44 -13.60
C LEU A 58 4.12 18.65 -13.11
N PRO A 59 4.04 18.88 -11.78
CA PRO A 59 3.48 20.11 -11.27
C PRO A 59 4.19 21.35 -11.82
N TYR A 60 3.46 22.47 -11.86
CA TYR A 60 3.99 23.77 -12.27
C TYR A 60 5.34 24.08 -11.58
N ASN A 61 6.28 24.64 -12.36
CA ASN A 61 7.66 24.98 -11.98
C ASN A 61 8.61 23.80 -11.67
N LEU A 62 8.20 22.55 -11.88
CA LEU A 62 9.14 21.44 -11.95
C LEU A 62 9.52 21.15 -13.39
N ASP A 63 10.82 20.94 -13.63
CA ASP A 63 11.36 20.59 -14.93
C ASP A 63 12.17 19.29 -14.81
N ALA A 64 11.83 18.33 -15.66
CA ALA A 64 12.47 17.03 -15.76
C ALA A 64 14.01 17.13 -15.89
N LYS A 65 14.53 18.19 -16.52
CA LYS A 65 15.98 18.39 -16.67
C LYS A 65 16.71 18.51 -15.32
N PHE A 66 16.02 18.90 -14.25
CA PHE A 66 16.58 19.02 -12.91
C PHE A 66 16.43 17.77 -12.06
N HIS A 67 15.89 16.67 -12.60
CA HIS A 67 15.71 15.40 -11.88
C HIS A 67 16.99 14.89 -11.23
N HIS A 68 18.15 15.09 -11.87
CA HIS A 68 19.46 14.73 -11.30
C HIS A 68 19.80 15.45 -9.98
N LYS A 69 19.16 16.58 -9.68
CA LYS A 69 19.33 17.34 -8.42
C LYS A 69 18.37 16.90 -7.32
N TRP A 70 17.34 16.13 -7.64
CA TRP A 70 16.36 15.65 -6.66
C TRP A 70 16.96 14.52 -5.80
N LYS A 71 16.43 14.33 -4.59
CA LYS A 71 16.88 13.25 -3.72
C LYS A 71 16.54 11.89 -4.32
N ARG A 72 17.49 10.96 -4.18
CA ARG A 72 17.40 9.61 -4.74
C ARG A 72 17.13 9.67 -6.28
N PRO A 73 18.05 10.26 -7.07
CA PRO A 73 17.84 10.50 -8.50
C PRO A 73 17.75 9.21 -9.33
N LYS A 74 18.12 8.05 -8.76
CA LYS A 74 17.90 6.73 -9.38
C LYS A 74 16.43 6.39 -9.60
N TYR A 75 15.51 6.96 -8.79
CA TYR A 75 14.07 6.79 -9.00
C TYR A 75 13.59 7.71 -10.12
N SER A 76 13.02 7.12 -11.17
CA SER A 76 12.59 7.80 -12.38
C SER A 76 11.49 8.84 -12.12
N ILE A 77 11.28 9.71 -13.10
CA ILE A 77 10.15 10.65 -13.10
C ILE A 77 8.82 9.90 -13.12
N GLY A 78 8.70 8.82 -13.90
CA GLY A 78 7.51 7.95 -13.91
C GLY A 78 7.18 7.38 -12.53
N TYR A 79 8.17 6.94 -11.76
CA TYR A 79 7.95 6.47 -10.39
C TYR A 79 7.41 7.57 -9.46
N ARG A 80 7.83 8.83 -9.68
CA ARG A 80 7.32 9.98 -8.92
C ARG A 80 5.92 10.41 -9.38
N HIS A 81 5.58 10.24 -10.66
CA HIS A 81 4.20 10.38 -11.14
C HIS A 81 3.29 9.34 -10.49
N MET A 82 3.72 8.06 -10.43
CA MET A 82 2.98 7.00 -9.75
C MET A 82 2.70 7.37 -8.29
N MET A 83 3.70 7.87 -7.57
CA MET A 83 3.51 8.35 -6.18
C MET A 83 2.48 9.46 -6.10
N ARG A 84 2.58 10.50 -6.93
CA ARG A 84 1.59 11.60 -6.94
C ARG A 84 0.20 11.10 -7.30
N TRP A 85 0.10 10.21 -8.28
CA TRP A 85 -1.16 9.62 -8.72
C TRP A 85 -1.87 8.92 -7.57
N PHE A 86 -1.21 7.93 -6.95
CA PHE A 86 -1.83 7.17 -5.86
C PHE A 86 -2.02 8.00 -4.59
N ALA A 87 -1.15 8.98 -4.31
CA ALA A 87 -1.27 9.82 -3.12
C ALA A 87 -2.38 10.87 -3.22
N ILE A 88 -2.50 11.55 -4.38
CA ILE A 88 -3.23 12.80 -4.52
C ILE A 88 -4.35 12.70 -5.56
N LEU A 89 -4.03 12.23 -6.77
CA LEU A 89 -4.88 12.45 -7.94
C LEU A 89 -5.96 11.39 -8.14
N ILE A 90 -5.73 10.17 -7.66
CA ILE A 90 -6.68 9.06 -7.77
C ILE A 90 -8.03 9.37 -7.13
N TRP A 91 -8.06 10.16 -6.04
CA TRP A 91 -9.28 10.46 -5.29
C TRP A 91 -10.30 11.29 -6.07
N PRO A 92 -9.98 12.53 -6.52
CA PRO A 92 -10.90 13.28 -7.35
C PRO A 92 -11.16 12.61 -8.70
N TYR A 93 -10.21 11.84 -9.25
CA TYR A 93 -10.43 11.10 -10.48
C TYR A 93 -11.55 10.07 -10.32
N LEU A 94 -11.46 9.22 -9.30
CA LEU A 94 -12.45 8.16 -9.07
C LEU A 94 -13.79 8.71 -8.56
N GLU A 95 -13.77 9.80 -7.78
CA GLU A 95 -14.99 10.53 -7.40
C GLU A 95 -15.75 11.02 -8.65
N ASN A 96 -15.04 11.63 -9.61
CA ASN A 96 -15.63 12.09 -10.87
C ASN A 96 -16.15 10.94 -11.76
N GLU A 97 -15.55 9.75 -11.69
CA GLU A 97 -16.05 8.54 -12.37
C GLU A 97 -17.23 7.88 -11.62
N GLY A 98 -17.61 8.40 -10.44
CA GLY A 98 -18.77 7.93 -9.67
C GLY A 98 -18.49 6.75 -8.73
N TYR A 99 -17.23 6.46 -8.43
CA TYR A 99 -16.87 5.42 -7.46
C TYR A 99 -16.93 5.95 -6.02
N SER A 100 -17.43 5.12 -5.10
CA SER A 100 -17.42 5.43 -3.66
C SER A 100 -16.25 4.81 -2.91
N HIS A 101 -15.74 3.68 -3.41
CA HIS A 101 -14.64 2.94 -2.80
C HIS A 101 -13.69 2.44 -3.86
N VAL A 102 -12.42 2.25 -3.48
CA VAL A 102 -11.39 1.69 -4.34
C VAL A 102 -10.57 0.67 -3.58
N MET A 103 -10.19 -0.42 -4.26
CA MET A 103 -9.19 -1.38 -3.79
C MET A 103 -7.97 -1.29 -4.70
N ARG A 104 -6.80 -0.99 -4.13
CA ARG A 104 -5.53 -1.02 -4.87
C ARG A 104 -4.90 -2.41 -4.75
N LEU A 105 -4.36 -2.87 -5.88
CA LEU A 105 -3.45 -4.00 -6.00
C LEU A 105 -2.34 -3.57 -6.97
N ASP A 106 -1.07 -3.67 -6.55
CA ASP A 106 0.08 -3.47 -7.43
C ASP A 106 0.23 -4.64 -8.41
N ASP A 107 0.93 -4.47 -9.54
CA ASP A 107 0.98 -5.48 -10.62
C ASP A 107 1.75 -6.77 -10.28
N ASP A 108 2.34 -6.81 -9.08
CA ASP A 108 3.03 -7.90 -8.40
C ASP A 108 2.33 -8.33 -7.09
N SER A 109 1.02 -8.06 -6.99
CA SER A 109 0.17 -8.47 -5.85
C SER A 109 -0.70 -9.68 -6.17
N TYR A 110 -0.81 -10.65 -5.27
CA TYR A 110 -1.60 -11.87 -5.48
C TYR A 110 -2.48 -12.21 -4.27
N ILE A 111 -3.72 -12.61 -4.55
CA ILE A 111 -4.64 -13.17 -3.54
C ILE A 111 -4.61 -14.68 -3.70
N HIS A 112 -4.18 -15.41 -2.65
CA HIS A 112 -3.92 -16.85 -2.70
C HIS A 112 -5.01 -17.71 -2.06
N SER A 113 -5.99 -17.09 -1.40
CA SER A 113 -7.11 -17.79 -0.78
C SER A 113 -8.43 -17.15 -1.14
N LYS A 114 -9.52 -17.93 -1.07
CA LYS A 114 -10.87 -17.44 -1.25
C LYS A 114 -11.19 -16.34 -0.24
N ILE A 115 -11.95 -15.34 -0.69
CA ILE A 115 -12.55 -14.30 0.15
C ILE A 115 -14.05 -14.46 0.01
N ASP A 116 -14.71 -14.95 1.05
CA ASP A 116 -16.11 -15.40 0.97
C ASP A 116 -17.14 -14.30 1.32
N TYR A 117 -16.71 -13.04 1.32
CA TYR A 117 -17.56 -11.87 1.55
C TYR A 117 -17.14 -10.69 0.67
N ASN A 118 -18.08 -9.78 0.40
CA ASN A 118 -17.80 -8.59 -0.39
C ASN A 118 -17.02 -7.57 0.47
N LEU A 119 -15.76 -7.31 0.10
CA LEU A 119 -14.88 -6.42 0.85
C LEU A 119 -15.39 -4.97 0.84
N PHE A 120 -15.99 -4.52 -0.26
CA PHE A 120 -16.54 -3.17 -0.34
C PHE A 120 -17.82 -3.01 0.50
N ASP A 121 -18.69 -4.02 0.53
CA ASP A 121 -19.85 -4.02 1.42
C ASP A 121 -19.42 -4.07 2.88
N TYR A 122 -18.37 -4.82 3.20
CA TYR A 122 -17.80 -4.82 4.55
C TYR A 122 -17.37 -3.41 4.96
N MET A 123 -16.62 -2.70 4.12
CA MET A 123 -16.18 -1.33 4.40
C MET A 123 -17.37 -0.39 4.62
N ARG A 124 -18.37 -0.43 3.73
CA ARG A 124 -19.59 0.39 3.82
C ARG A 124 -20.39 0.10 5.09
N ASN A 125 -20.75 -1.18 5.30
CA ASN A 125 -21.65 -1.60 6.37
C ASN A 125 -21.03 -1.37 7.76
N ASN A 126 -19.70 -1.47 7.86
CA ASN A 126 -18.96 -1.23 9.10
C ASN A 126 -18.38 0.19 9.19
N LYS A 127 -18.76 1.10 8.27
CA LYS A 127 -18.34 2.51 8.25
C LYS A 127 -16.81 2.70 8.30
N ARG A 128 -16.06 1.80 7.66
CA ARG A 128 -14.60 1.86 7.62
C ARG A 128 -14.17 2.85 6.53
N LYS A 129 -13.19 3.69 6.83
CA LYS A 129 -12.59 4.66 5.92
C LYS A 129 -11.37 4.12 5.19
N TYR A 130 -10.60 3.27 5.86
CA TYR A 130 -9.38 2.71 5.29
C TYR A 130 -9.13 1.29 5.77
N GLY A 131 -8.79 0.41 4.85
CA GLY A 131 -8.50 -1.00 5.07
C GLY A 131 -7.11 -1.32 4.55
N PHE A 132 -6.32 -2.03 5.35
CA PHE A 132 -4.93 -2.37 5.00
C PHE A 132 -4.58 -3.79 5.43
N ARG A 133 -3.43 -4.28 4.98
CA ARG A 133 -2.90 -5.59 5.38
C ARG A 133 -1.64 -5.53 6.24
N GLN A 134 -0.76 -4.57 5.97
CA GLN A 134 0.57 -4.59 6.53
C GLN A 134 0.96 -3.19 7.07
N PRO A 135 1.33 -3.03 8.35
CA PRO A 135 1.96 -1.80 8.83
C PRO A 135 3.45 -1.81 8.53
N VAL A 136 4.05 -0.71 8.09
CA VAL A 136 5.46 -0.70 7.71
C VAL A 136 6.10 0.64 8.04
N ARG A 137 7.40 0.66 8.37
CA ARG A 137 8.09 1.89 8.73
C ARG A 137 8.88 2.49 7.57
N ASP A 138 8.38 3.58 7.00
CA ASP A 138 9.02 4.24 5.85
C ASP A 138 10.48 4.65 6.12
N SER A 139 11.33 4.39 5.13
CA SER A 139 12.79 4.64 5.16
C SER A 139 13.17 6.12 5.14
N GLY A 140 12.20 7.03 4.94
CA GLY A 140 12.37 8.47 4.99
C GLY A 140 11.35 9.22 4.13
N VAL A 141 10.69 10.20 4.74
CA VAL A 141 9.64 11.03 4.12
C VAL A 141 10.16 12.20 3.29
N GLY A 142 11.47 12.48 3.35
CA GLY A 142 12.08 13.67 2.78
C GLY A 142 12.21 14.83 3.77
N ARG A 143 13.12 15.77 3.50
CA ARG A 143 13.26 16.98 4.33
C ARG A 143 12.07 17.91 4.12
N GLY A 144 11.57 18.51 5.20
CA GLY A 144 10.48 19.48 5.15
C GLY A 144 9.07 18.87 5.23
N TYR A 145 8.91 17.56 5.07
CA TYR A 145 7.59 16.92 5.12
C TYR A 145 6.84 17.18 6.42
N ASP A 146 7.49 17.01 7.57
CA ASP A 146 6.85 17.27 8.86
C ASP A 146 6.47 18.74 9.04
N ALA A 147 7.27 19.66 8.51
CA ALA A 147 6.96 21.09 8.56
C ALA A 147 5.70 21.39 7.75
N VAL A 148 5.52 20.79 6.57
CA VAL A 148 4.30 20.92 5.76
C VAL A 148 3.07 20.43 6.55
N VAL A 149 3.16 19.24 7.15
CA VAL A 149 2.05 18.67 7.94
C VAL A 149 1.75 19.53 9.18
N ASN A 150 2.78 19.93 9.93
CA ASN A 150 2.60 20.70 11.16
C ASN A 150 2.06 22.11 10.87
N ASN A 151 2.52 22.77 9.79
CA ASN A 151 2.01 24.07 9.37
C ASN A 151 0.54 23.97 8.97
N TYR A 152 0.15 22.93 8.21
CA TYR A 152 -1.25 22.68 7.87
C TYR A 152 -2.12 22.56 9.14
N LEU A 153 -1.69 21.78 10.13
CA LEU A 153 -2.42 21.63 11.39
C LEU A 153 -2.51 22.96 12.18
N ALA A 154 -1.46 23.78 12.16
CA ALA A 154 -1.45 25.08 12.83
C ALA A 154 -2.37 26.12 12.14
N GLU A 155 -2.44 26.10 10.81
CA GLU A 155 -3.31 26.98 10.02
C GLU A 155 -4.78 26.52 10.03
N HIS A 156 -5.02 25.23 10.33
CA HIS A 156 -6.34 24.62 10.37
C HIS A 156 -6.60 23.88 11.70
N PRO A 157 -6.70 24.61 12.84
CA PRO A 157 -6.83 24.00 14.16
C PRO A 157 -8.11 23.16 14.35
N ASN A 158 -9.12 23.36 13.51
CA ASN A 158 -10.38 22.60 13.53
C ASN A 158 -10.40 21.41 12.54
N ALA A 159 -9.30 21.13 11.83
CA ALA A 159 -9.26 20.06 10.84
C ALA A 159 -9.27 18.66 11.48
N THR A 160 -8.76 18.53 12.70
CA THR A 160 -8.80 17.29 13.49
C THR A 160 -8.77 17.60 14.99
N THR A 161 -8.86 16.58 15.83
CA THR A 161 -8.81 16.70 17.30
C THR A 161 -7.37 16.64 17.81
N GLU A 162 -7.14 17.22 19.00
CA GLU A 162 -5.84 17.14 19.68
C GLU A 162 -5.41 15.69 19.93
N GLU A 163 -6.36 14.81 20.29
CA GLU A 163 -6.11 13.37 20.48
C GLU A 163 -5.50 12.71 19.23
N MET A 164 -6.02 13.06 18.05
CA MET A 164 -5.51 12.53 16.79
C MET A 164 -4.11 13.06 16.47
N ILE A 165 -3.84 14.32 16.77
CA ILE A 165 -2.53 14.95 16.61
C ILE A 165 -1.51 14.28 17.54
N ASP A 166 -1.85 14.08 18.81
CA ASP A 166 -1.01 13.42 19.81
C ASP A 166 -0.67 11.99 19.39
N ARG A 167 -1.67 11.22 18.94
CA ARG A 167 -1.48 9.85 18.42
C ARG A 167 -0.58 9.81 17.19
N TYR A 168 -0.68 10.81 16.32
CA TYR A 168 0.19 10.95 15.16
C TYR A 168 1.63 11.33 15.56
N ASN A 169 1.80 12.17 16.58
CA ASN A 169 3.09 12.69 17.07
C ASN A 169 3.86 11.75 18.03
N THR A 170 3.61 10.44 17.94
CA THR A 170 4.35 9.44 18.72
C THR A 170 5.59 8.93 17.99
N ALA A 171 6.38 8.06 18.64
CA ALA A 171 7.50 7.34 18.01
C ALA A 171 7.06 6.54 16.76
N SER A 172 5.77 6.25 16.64
CA SER A 172 5.17 5.58 15.49
C SER A 172 4.88 6.49 14.31
N ARG A 173 5.13 7.82 14.33
CA ARG A 173 4.81 8.75 13.21
C ARG A 173 5.30 8.31 11.82
N ARG A 174 6.34 7.47 11.77
CA ARG A 174 6.91 6.90 10.53
C ARG A 174 6.38 5.52 10.15
N VAL A 175 5.54 4.92 10.97
CA VAL A 175 4.81 3.70 10.66
C VAL A 175 3.57 4.08 9.87
N GLY A 176 3.43 3.50 8.70
CA GLY A 176 2.32 3.67 7.79
C GLY A 176 1.67 2.35 7.41
N PHE A 177 0.66 2.43 6.57
CA PHE A 177 -0.03 1.29 6.00
C PHE A 177 0.58 0.98 4.64
N TYR A 178 1.21 -0.19 4.47
CA TYR A 178 1.85 -0.58 3.23
C TYR A 178 0.80 -0.71 2.13
N ASN A 179 0.80 0.27 1.23
CA ASN A 179 -0.33 0.57 0.37
C ASN A 179 -0.23 -0.06 -1.03
N ASN A 180 0.62 -1.08 -1.21
CA ASN A 180 0.48 -2.00 -2.36
C ASN A 180 -0.90 -2.70 -2.33
N PHE A 181 -1.46 -2.87 -1.12
CA PHE A 181 -2.86 -3.17 -0.88
C PHE A 181 -3.49 -2.08 -0.01
N PHE A 182 -4.63 -1.57 -0.44
CA PHE A 182 -5.57 -0.88 0.45
C PHE A 182 -7.00 -0.98 -0.09
N ILE A 183 -7.97 -0.79 0.81
CA ILE A 183 -9.36 -0.46 0.43
C ILE A 183 -9.73 0.85 1.10
N ALA A 184 -10.24 1.81 0.36
CA ALA A 184 -10.50 3.16 0.87
C ALA A 184 -11.89 3.67 0.50
N ASP A 185 -12.49 4.42 1.42
CA ASP A 185 -13.62 5.31 1.17
C ASP A 185 -13.11 6.56 0.43
N ILE A 186 -13.55 6.77 -0.81
CA ILE A 186 -13.12 7.92 -1.63
C ILE A 186 -13.59 9.23 -1.00
N GLY A 187 -14.80 9.25 -0.42
CA GLY A 187 -15.39 10.43 0.21
C GLY A 187 -14.63 10.89 1.45
N PHE A 188 -13.89 9.99 2.11
CA PHE A 188 -12.96 10.37 3.17
C PHE A 188 -11.78 11.20 2.62
N PHE A 189 -11.16 10.74 1.53
CA PHE A 189 -10.01 11.43 0.93
C PHE A 189 -10.38 12.73 0.21
N THR A 190 -11.63 12.87 -0.25
CA THR A 190 -12.14 14.11 -0.87
C THR A 190 -12.79 15.07 0.13
N SER A 191 -12.93 14.68 1.40
CA SER A 191 -13.39 15.57 2.48
C SER A 191 -12.44 16.76 2.69
N GLU A 192 -12.98 17.92 3.05
CA GLU A 192 -12.23 19.18 3.12
C GLU A 192 -10.93 19.14 3.96
N PRO A 193 -10.87 18.60 5.19
CA PRO A 193 -9.62 18.55 5.94
C PRO A 193 -8.58 17.62 5.30
N VAL A 194 -9.01 16.47 4.75
CA VAL A 194 -8.09 15.53 4.11
C VAL A 194 -7.57 16.11 2.79
N LYS A 195 -8.48 16.59 1.94
CA LYS A 195 -8.18 17.23 0.65
C LYS A 195 -7.27 18.45 0.84
N GLY A 196 -7.51 19.26 1.88
CA GLY A 196 -6.65 20.40 2.24
C GLY A 196 -5.22 19.98 2.55
N LEU A 197 -5.04 18.94 3.38
CA LEU A 197 -3.70 18.41 3.68
C LEU A 197 -3.02 17.85 2.43
N LEU A 198 -3.72 17.05 1.63
CA LEU A 198 -3.17 16.47 0.40
C LEU A 198 -2.75 17.57 -0.58
N LYS A 199 -3.53 18.64 -0.71
CA LYS A 199 -3.18 19.82 -1.50
C LYS A 199 -1.91 20.49 -0.99
N ALA A 200 -1.78 20.72 0.32
CA ALA A 200 -0.55 21.30 0.90
C ALA A 200 0.69 20.44 0.61
N ILE A 201 0.56 19.11 0.68
CA ILE A 201 1.62 18.17 0.35
C ILE A 201 1.95 18.23 -1.16
N ASP A 202 0.96 18.23 -2.06
CA ASP A 202 1.21 18.31 -3.51
C ASP A 202 1.83 19.67 -3.92
N GLU A 203 1.44 20.76 -3.26
CA GLU A 203 2.00 22.10 -3.47
C GLU A 203 3.44 22.22 -2.97
N SER A 204 3.84 21.45 -1.95
CA SER A 204 5.21 21.41 -1.43
C SER A 204 6.24 20.83 -2.41
N LYS A 205 5.80 20.09 -3.44
CA LYS A 205 6.65 19.42 -4.44
C LYS A 205 7.62 18.36 -3.87
N LEU A 206 7.43 17.94 -2.63
CA LEU A 206 8.31 16.97 -1.95
C LEU A 206 8.21 15.55 -2.52
N ILE A 207 7.07 15.18 -3.11
CA ILE A 207 6.91 13.92 -3.87
C ILE A 207 8.00 13.80 -4.94
N TYR A 208 8.27 14.88 -5.66
CA TYR A 208 9.28 14.92 -6.71
C TYR A 208 10.68 15.24 -6.20
N THR A 209 10.84 16.24 -5.33
CA THR A 209 12.17 16.74 -4.95
C THR A 209 12.84 15.89 -3.88
N GLU A 210 12.05 15.27 -2.99
CA GLU A 210 12.55 14.54 -1.82
C GLU A 210 12.16 13.04 -1.82
N ARG A 211 11.35 12.58 -2.79
CA ARG A 211 10.75 11.23 -2.83
C ARG A 211 9.84 10.97 -1.63
N THR A 212 8.95 11.90 -1.32
CA THR A 212 7.87 11.61 -0.36
C THR A 212 6.93 10.58 -0.97
N GLY A 213 6.90 9.37 -0.42
CA GLY A 213 6.11 8.26 -0.94
C GLY A 213 4.63 8.38 -0.59
N ASP A 214 3.79 7.82 -1.45
CA ASP A 214 2.35 7.74 -1.33
C ASP A 214 1.89 7.01 -0.06
N LEU A 215 2.61 5.94 0.32
CA LEU A 215 2.40 5.21 1.57
C LEU A 215 2.33 6.14 2.79
N VAL A 216 3.32 7.02 2.93
CA VAL A 216 3.41 7.95 4.07
C VAL A 216 2.32 9.00 3.97
N ILE A 217 2.03 9.50 2.78
CA ILE A 217 1.01 10.52 2.57
C ILE A 217 -0.38 9.99 2.95
N HIS A 218 -0.73 8.79 2.50
CA HIS A 218 -1.96 8.09 2.90
C HIS A 218 -2.00 7.87 4.40
N SER A 219 -0.91 7.37 4.96
CA SER A 219 -0.82 7.07 6.39
C SER A 219 -0.98 8.31 7.25
N THR A 220 -0.41 9.44 6.84
CA THR A 220 -0.60 10.73 7.51
C THR A 220 -2.06 11.18 7.46
N ALA A 221 -2.70 11.13 6.27
CA ALA A 221 -4.11 11.48 6.14
C ALA A 221 -5.02 10.58 7.01
N VAL A 222 -4.87 9.26 6.90
CA VAL A 222 -5.67 8.30 7.66
C VAL A 222 -5.46 8.47 9.16
N ARG A 223 -4.20 8.61 9.62
CA ARG A 223 -3.91 8.71 11.05
C ARG A 223 -4.27 10.05 11.69
N LEU A 224 -4.37 11.12 10.90
CA LEU A 224 -4.82 12.42 11.40
C LEU A 224 -6.34 12.55 11.36
N PHE A 225 -7.04 11.90 10.43
CA PHE A 225 -8.46 12.21 10.17
C PHE A 225 -9.43 11.04 10.31
N ALA A 226 -8.97 9.78 10.35
CA ALA A 226 -9.83 8.62 10.59
C ALA A 226 -9.65 8.10 12.03
N ARG A 227 -10.76 7.89 12.74
CA ARG A 227 -10.70 7.31 14.09
C ARG A 227 -10.19 5.86 14.03
N PRO A 228 -9.63 5.30 15.12
CA PRO A 228 -9.14 3.93 15.11
C PRO A 228 -10.20 2.89 14.72
N ASP A 229 -11.47 3.09 15.12
CA ASP A 229 -12.62 2.27 14.75
C ASP A 229 -13.04 2.44 13.28
N GLU A 230 -12.49 3.40 12.55
CA GLU A 230 -12.73 3.58 11.12
C GLU A 230 -11.66 2.90 10.27
N ILE A 231 -10.63 2.33 10.88
CA ILE A 231 -9.51 1.68 10.21
C ILE A 231 -9.60 0.17 10.42
N HIS A 232 -9.57 -0.59 9.33
CA HIS A 232 -9.68 -2.04 9.37
C HIS A 232 -8.38 -2.73 8.94
N TRP A 233 -7.98 -3.74 9.71
CA TRP A 233 -6.82 -4.58 9.40
C TRP A 233 -7.30 -5.92 8.85
N PHE A 234 -7.22 -6.08 7.53
CA PHE A 234 -7.56 -7.32 6.84
C PHE A 234 -6.48 -8.37 7.05
N ARG A 235 -6.86 -9.48 7.71
CA ARG A 235 -5.94 -10.56 8.09
C ARG A 235 -6.44 -11.94 7.69
N ASP A 236 -7.63 -12.03 7.15
CA ASP A 236 -8.45 -13.24 7.01
C ASP A 236 -8.32 -13.92 5.64
N PHE A 237 -7.47 -13.39 4.75
CA PHE A 237 -7.11 -14.04 3.48
C PHE A 237 -5.59 -14.04 3.28
N THR A 238 -5.08 -14.93 2.44
CA THR A 238 -3.64 -15.02 2.13
C THR A 238 -3.29 -14.07 0.99
N TYR A 239 -2.28 -13.24 1.20
CA TYR A 239 -1.88 -12.18 0.27
C TYR A 239 -0.37 -12.11 0.09
N GLU A 240 0.07 -11.94 -1.15
CA GLU A 240 1.45 -11.77 -1.56
C GLU A 240 1.63 -10.42 -2.24
N HIS A 241 2.76 -9.77 -1.97
CA HIS A 241 3.32 -8.68 -2.75
C HIS A 241 4.81 -8.90 -2.82
N MET A 242 5.40 -9.11 -4.01
CA MET A 242 6.84 -9.35 -4.16
C MET A 242 7.39 -8.70 -5.44
N THR A 243 8.21 -7.66 -5.29
CA THR A 243 8.91 -7.08 -6.44
C THR A 243 10.18 -7.87 -6.74
N LEU A 244 10.27 -8.45 -7.94
CA LEU A 244 11.46 -9.19 -8.36
C LEU A 244 12.59 -8.27 -8.82
N CYS A 245 13.83 -8.62 -8.46
CA CYS A 245 15.02 -7.99 -8.97
C CYS A 245 15.15 -8.19 -10.49
N ARG A 246 15.16 -7.08 -11.25
CA ARG A 246 15.24 -7.11 -12.72
C ARG A 246 16.65 -6.89 -13.27
N MET A 247 17.56 -6.32 -12.48
CA MET A 247 18.96 -6.13 -12.83
C MET A 247 19.78 -7.37 -12.48
N GLU A 248 21.02 -7.50 -12.97
CA GLU A 248 21.91 -8.61 -12.55
C GLU A 248 22.07 -8.65 -11.03
N THR A 249 22.14 -7.46 -10.42
CA THR A 249 22.10 -7.26 -8.98
C THR A 249 21.17 -6.11 -8.62
N CYS A 250 20.37 -6.27 -7.57
CA CYS A 250 19.51 -5.22 -7.02
C CYS A 250 19.79 -5.03 -5.53
N GLY A 251 19.69 -3.78 -5.06
CA GLY A 251 19.89 -3.43 -3.65
C GLY A 251 21.32 -3.59 -3.11
N ARG A 252 21.66 -2.72 -2.16
CA ARG A 252 22.72 -2.87 -1.14
C ARG A 252 22.10 -2.44 0.19
N ALA A 253 20.96 -3.00 0.57
CA ALA A 253 20.46 -2.79 1.91
C ALA A 253 21.29 -3.68 2.84
N GLU A 254 22.15 -3.05 3.64
CA GLU A 254 22.78 -3.65 4.84
C GLU A 254 23.39 -5.06 4.65
N SER A 255 24.20 -5.28 3.60
CA SER A 255 25.11 -6.43 3.35
C SER A 255 24.70 -7.56 2.39
N ARG A 256 23.50 -7.54 1.78
CA ARG A 256 23.09 -8.60 0.84
C ARG A 256 23.02 -8.11 -0.62
N ILE A 257 23.46 -8.97 -1.54
CA ILE A 257 23.34 -8.79 -2.99
C ILE A 257 22.17 -9.66 -3.44
N ASN A 258 21.06 -9.06 -3.87
CA ASN A 258 19.96 -9.80 -4.48
C ASN A 258 20.23 -9.98 -5.97
N TYR A 259 20.07 -11.20 -6.46
CA TYR A 259 20.31 -11.54 -7.85
C TYR A 259 19.05 -11.40 -8.69
N LYS A 260 19.24 -11.22 -10.00
CA LYS A 260 18.16 -11.23 -10.98
C LYS A 260 17.20 -12.40 -10.75
N GLY A 261 15.91 -12.12 -10.63
CA GLY A 261 14.85 -13.10 -10.42
C GLY A 261 14.57 -13.44 -8.95
N CYS A 262 15.41 -13.03 -8.00
CA CYS A 262 15.06 -13.09 -6.58
C CYS A 262 14.13 -11.94 -6.18
N PRO A 263 13.30 -12.11 -5.14
CA PRO A 263 12.60 -10.99 -4.52
C PRO A 263 13.61 -9.90 -4.11
N GLU A 264 13.37 -8.66 -4.55
CA GLU A 264 14.08 -7.47 -4.10
C GLU A 264 13.41 -6.88 -2.84
N ASN A 265 12.10 -7.03 -2.72
CA ASN A 265 11.30 -6.67 -1.58
C ASN A 265 9.97 -7.44 -1.59
N GLY A 266 9.23 -7.35 -0.50
CA GLY A 266 7.91 -7.95 -0.37
C GLY A 266 7.93 -9.33 0.29
N GLY A 267 6.76 -9.97 0.38
CA GLY A 267 6.58 -11.27 1.02
C GLY A 267 5.17 -11.85 0.84
N VAL A 268 4.93 -13.01 1.45
CA VAL A 268 3.61 -13.64 1.53
C VAL A 268 3.12 -13.69 2.97
N SER A 269 1.85 -13.30 3.16
CA SER A 269 1.14 -13.30 4.44
C SER A 269 0.06 -14.38 4.49
N ARG A 270 0.08 -15.20 5.55
CA ARG A 270 -0.99 -16.18 5.82
C ARG A 270 -2.28 -15.48 6.24
N GLY A 271 -3.40 -15.90 5.65
CA GLY A 271 -4.72 -15.55 6.17
C GLY A 271 -5.07 -16.31 7.45
N LEU A 272 -5.57 -15.61 8.45
CA LEU A 272 -6.08 -16.19 9.69
C LEU A 272 -7.22 -17.17 9.39
N GLY A 273 -7.07 -18.41 9.85
CA GLY A 273 -8.06 -19.46 9.65
C GLY A 273 -8.10 -20.06 8.24
N VAL A 274 -7.25 -19.59 7.31
CA VAL A 274 -7.23 -20.09 5.91
C VAL A 274 -6.58 -21.45 5.79
N TYR A 275 -5.42 -21.61 6.42
CA TYR A 275 -4.64 -22.85 6.41
C TYR A 275 -4.53 -23.40 7.82
N THR A 276 -4.28 -24.70 7.97
CA THR A 276 -3.61 -25.29 9.14
C THR A 276 -2.11 -25.03 9.08
N ASP A 277 -1.39 -25.32 10.16
CA ASP A 277 0.06 -25.07 10.24
C ASP A 277 0.85 -25.92 9.25
N ASN A 278 0.41 -27.16 9.00
CA ASN A 278 1.02 -28.05 8.02
C ASN A 278 0.74 -27.60 6.58
N GLU A 279 -0.50 -27.17 6.28
CA GLU A 279 -0.86 -26.63 4.97
C GLU A 279 -0.09 -25.34 4.67
N TRP A 280 0.03 -24.45 5.66
CA TRP A 280 0.84 -23.25 5.51
C TRP A 280 2.31 -23.56 5.26
N LYS A 281 2.89 -24.50 6.02
CA LYS A 281 4.28 -24.92 5.80
C LYS A 281 4.50 -25.47 4.39
N ALA A 282 3.56 -26.27 3.89
CA ALA A 282 3.61 -26.78 2.52
C ALA A 282 3.48 -25.66 1.48
N PHE A 283 2.53 -24.74 1.66
CA PHE A 283 2.37 -23.56 0.82
C PHE A 283 3.64 -22.70 0.79
N ALA A 284 4.19 -22.37 1.96
CA ALA A 284 5.40 -21.58 2.10
C ALA A 284 6.60 -22.23 1.40
N THR A 285 6.75 -23.55 1.56
CA THR A 285 7.79 -24.32 0.87
C THR A 285 7.61 -24.24 -0.64
N ASN A 286 6.36 -24.39 -1.13
CA ASN A 286 6.05 -24.30 -2.56
C ASN A 286 6.34 -22.91 -3.15
N ILE A 287 6.17 -21.83 -2.39
CA ILE A 287 6.58 -20.48 -2.83
C ILE A 287 8.10 -20.38 -2.88
N GLN A 288 8.80 -20.83 -1.83
CA GLN A 288 10.26 -20.75 -1.75
C GLN A 288 10.96 -21.51 -2.88
N VAL A 289 10.50 -22.73 -3.23
CA VAL A 289 11.13 -23.54 -4.29
C VAL A 289 10.89 -23.03 -5.72
N GLN A 290 10.03 -22.03 -5.91
CA GLN A 290 9.90 -21.34 -7.21
C GLN A 290 11.10 -20.46 -7.53
N PHE A 291 11.86 -20.08 -6.51
CA PHE A 291 13.04 -19.25 -6.62
C PHE A 291 14.32 -20.09 -6.55
N ASN A 292 15.44 -19.50 -6.99
CA ASN A 292 16.74 -20.10 -6.77
C ASN A 292 16.97 -20.29 -5.26
N ALA A 293 17.63 -21.37 -4.84
CA ALA A 293 17.96 -21.63 -3.45
C ALA A 293 18.82 -20.53 -2.79
N SER A 294 19.47 -19.66 -3.59
CA SER A 294 20.17 -18.47 -3.09
C SER A 294 19.28 -17.26 -2.83
N CYS A 295 18.00 -17.29 -3.25
CA CYS A 295 17.06 -16.21 -3.01
C CYS A 295 16.51 -16.30 -1.60
N GLU A 296 16.43 -15.15 -0.93
CA GLU A 296 15.67 -15.00 0.30
C GLU A 296 14.22 -14.66 -0.07
N VAL A 297 13.29 -15.43 0.45
CA VAL A 297 11.86 -15.29 0.16
C VAL A 297 11.12 -15.24 1.49
N GLU A 298 10.51 -14.10 1.75
CA GLU A 298 9.85 -13.85 3.01
C GLU A 298 8.44 -14.41 3.02
N VAL A 299 8.23 -15.38 3.91
CA VAL A 299 6.96 -16.06 4.10
C VAL A 299 6.71 -16.19 5.59
N ASP A 300 5.68 -15.52 6.10
CA ASP A 300 5.46 -15.45 7.55
C ASP A 300 4.01 -15.80 7.98
N TRP A 301 3.91 -16.34 9.19
CA TRP A 301 2.70 -16.74 9.89
C TRP A 301 1.76 -15.59 10.21
N ASN A 302 2.32 -14.41 10.49
CA ASN A 302 1.56 -13.21 10.83
C ASN A 302 1.79 -12.03 9.89
N PHE A 303 2.78 -12.15 9.00
CA PHE A 303 3.38 -11.11 8.17
C PHE A 303 3.21 -9.72 8.75
N ILE A 304 4.27 -9.25 9.41
CA ILE A 304 4.43 -7.84 9.77
C ILE A 304 5.66 -7.21 9.07
N GLY A 305 5.89 -7.52 7.79
CA GLY A 305 6.70 -6.69 6.90
C GLY A 305 7.63 -7.49 6.00
N ALA A 306 8.03 -6.86 4.89
CA ALA A 306 9.17 -7.28 4.10
C ALA A 306 10.48 -6.81 4.78
N ASP A 307 11.60 -7.51 4.65
CA ASP A 307 13.00 -7.12 4.91
C ASP A 307 13.48 -6.16 3.82
N ASP A 308 12.67 -5.14 3.56
CA ASP A 308 13.04 -4.06 2.68
C ASP A 308 13.79 -2.97 3.47
N SER A 309 14.18 -1.92 2.74
CA SER A 309 14.67 -0.68 3.35
C SER A 309 13.66 0.01 4.30
N VAL A 310 12.44 -0.50 4.44
CA VAL A 310 11.29 -0.05 5.24
C VAL A 310 11.24 -0.89 6.52
N ARG A 311 12.26 -0.71 7.37
CA ARG A 311 12.52 -1.40 8.65
C ARG A 311 11.33 -2.19 9.22
N ASP A 312 11.47 -3.49 9.13
CA ASP A 312 10.63 -4.51 9.75
C ASP A 312 10.13 -4.12 11.17
N CYS A 313 8.83 -4.37 11.36
CA CYS A 313 8.11 -4.19 12.61
C CYS A 313 8.36 -5.34 13.61
N GLU A 314 9.17 -6.35 13.29
CA GLU A 314 9.56 -7.40 14.24
C GLU A 314 10.86 -7.08 15.00
N VAL A 315 11.87 -6.48 14.35
CA VAL A 315 13.20 -6.31 14.97
C VAL A 315 13.49 -4.89 15.46
N LYS A 316 13.50 -3.87 14.58
CA LYS A 316 14.00 -2.51 14.92
C LYS A 316 12.90 -1.52 15.30
N SER A 317 11.65 -1.81 14.96
CA SER A 317 10.51 -0.88 15.12
C SER A 317 9.33 -1.49 15.88
N ARG A 318 9.53 -2.67 16.51
CA ARG A 318 8.50 -3.47 17.17
C ARG A 318 7.59 -2.68 18.09
N ARG A 319 8.17 -1.82 18.94
CA ARG A 319 7.37 -0.99 19.85
C ARG A 319 6.46 -0.02 19.09
N ALA A 320 7.01 0.70 18.12
CA ALA A 320 6.27 1.70 17.35
C ALA A 320 5.13 1.08 16.51
N CYS A 321 5.34 -0.11 15.96
CA CYS A 321 4.28 -0.82 15.22
C CYS A 321 3.27 -1.47 16.17
N SER A 322 3.72 -2.03 17.31
CA SER A 322 2.84 -2.56 18.36
C SER A 322 1.89 -1.49 18.87
N ASP A 323 2.39 -0.29 19.18
CA ASP A 323 1.57 0.82 19.67
C ASP A 323 0.45 1.18 18.67
N LEU A 324 0.77 1.22 17.37
CA LEU A 324 -0.22 1.47 16.31
C LEU A 324 -1.25 0.32 16.24
N LEU A 325 -0.80 -0.92 16.23
CA LEU A 325 -1.65 -2.11 16.09
C LEU A 325 -2.52 -2.36 17.32
N GLU A 326 -2.01 -2.13 18.53
CA GLU A 326 -2.76 -2.22 19.78
C GLU A 326 -3.91 -1.22 19.77
N THR A 327 -3.64 0.02 19.34
CA THR A 327 -4.68 1.03 19.21
C THR A 327 -5.80 0.62 18.25
N LEU A 328 -5.46 -0.10 17.16
CA LEU A 328 -6.42 -0.59 16.18
C LEU A 328 -7.13 -1.89 16.60
N SER A 329 -6.51 -2.68 17.46
CA SER A 329 -7.03 -3.98 17.91
C SER A 329 -8.07 -3.82 19.01
N VAL A 330 -7.89 -2.85 19.91
CA VAL A 330 -8.85 -2.55 20.99
C VAL A 330 -10.21 -2.11 20.42
N THR A 331 -10.22 -1.42 19.27
CA THR A 331 -11.43 -0.86 18.66
C THR A 331 -12.14 -1.82 17.69
N ASN A 332 -11.44 -2.81 17.14
CA ASN A 332 -12.02 -3.70 16.12
C ASN A 332 -12.84 -4.89 16.67
N GLY A 333 -13.02 -5.01 17.99
CA GLY A 333 -14.16 -5.70 18.58
C GLY A 333 -14.41 -7.16 18.14
N SER A 334 -13.41 -7.92 17.70
CA SER A 334 -13.43 -9.40 17.64
C SER A 334 -12.13 -9.93 17.04
N VAL A 335 -11.12 -10.13 17.88
CA VAL A 335 -10.22 -11.29 17.72
C VAL A 335 -10.14 -11.88 19.10
N ARG A 336 -10.96 -12.90 19.37
CA ARG A 336 -10.77 -13.74 20.56
C ARG A 336 -9.30 -14.16 20.61
N GLU A 337 -8.65 -13.84 21.72
CA GLU A 337 -7.59 -14.61 22.35
C GLU A 337 -6.79 -15.54 21.41
N TYR A 338 -5.90 -14.97 20.61
CA TYR A 338 -4.68 -15.70 20.22
C TYR A 338 -3.51 -14.79 20.55
N GLY A 339 -2.98 -15.02 21.75
CA GLY A 339 -2.14 -14.09 22.48
C GLY A 339 -0.84 -13.75 21.75
N TRP A 340 -0.45 -12.50 21.92
CA TRP A 340 0.93 -12.00 21.85
C TRP A 340 1.81 -12.59 22.97
N ARG A 341 1.66 -13.88 23.32
CA ARG A 341 2.55 -14.52 24.27
C ARG A 341 3.82 -14.92 23.53
N THR A 342 4.83 -14.09 23.70
CA THR A 342 6.24 -14.45 23.65
C THR A 342 6.45 -15.82 24.28
N THR A 343 6.53 -16.88 23.48
CA THR A 343 7.25 -18.08 23.90
C THR A 343 8.73 -17.75 23.83
N GLN A 344 9.25 -17.21 24.93
CA GLN A 344 10.66 -17.43 25.26
C GLN A 344 10.83 -18.94 25.39
N ALA A 345 11.63 -19.51 24.50
CA ALA A 345 12.12 -20.87 24.65
C ALA A 345 12.99 -20.93 25.91
N THR A 346 12.64 -21.84 26.82
CA THR A 346 13.58 -22.49 27.75
C THR A 346 13.87 -23.87 27.22
#